data_AF-A0A1U7LU11-F1
#
_entry.id   AF-A0A1U7LU11-F1
#
_cell.length_a   1.000
_cell.length_b   1.000
_cell.length_c   1.000
_cell.angle_alpha   90.00
_cell.angle_beta   90.00
_cell.angle_gamma   90.00
#
_symmetry.space_group_name_H-M   'P 1'
#
loop_
_entity.id
_entity.type
_entity.pdbx_description
1 polymer ?
#
loop_
_entity_poly.entity_id
_entity_poly.type
_entity_poly.pdbx_seq_one_letter_code
_entity_poly.pdbx_strand_id
1 'polypeptide(L)'
;MSNANPFVPKGRQPKFRVVITIHDLLNIPLNSGFVYVRWHVKDSGHSESKGRTHNAVVKDYRSVWNVDVDSKVRMMVDKNGNLQESLVVVQVFQVGMQWGNGC
;
A
#
# COMPACT_ATOMS: atom_id res chain seq x y z
N MET A 1 -10.42 11.21 7.69
CA MET A 1 -9.88 12.53 8.05
C MET A 1 -8.39 12.53 7.73
N SER A 2 -7.93 13.41 6.85
CA SER A 2 -6.51 13.52 6.48
C SER A 2 -5.75 14.28 7.56
N ASN A 3 -4.76 13.66 8.21
CA ASN A 3 -3.86 14.28 9.18
C ASN A 3 -2.79 15.16 8.50
N ALA A 4 -3.18 15.98 7.52
CA ALA A 4 -2.30 17.00 6.98
C ALA A 4 -2.33 18.19 7.94
N ASN A 5 -1.40 18.22 8.90
CA ASN A 5 -1.31 19.28 9.89
C ASN A 5 -0.85 20.59 9.18
N PRO A 6 -1.70 21.63 9.10
CA PRO A 6 -1.46 22.80 8.23
C PRO A 6 -0.29 23.70 8.69
N PHE A 7 0.32 23.40 9.84
CA PHE A 7 1.37 24.19 10.46
C PHE A 7 2.80 23.62 10.31
N VAL A 8 2.99 22.55 9.54
CA VAL A 8 4.34 22.03 9.29
C VAL A 8 4.98 22.80 8.12
N PRO A 9 6.09 23.54 8.34
CA PRO A 9 6.81 24.20 7.25
C PRO A 9 7.17 23.18 6.16
N LYS A 10 7.00 23.53 4.89
CA LYS A 10 7.25 22.62 3.74
C LYS A 10 8.65 21.99 3.75
N GLY A 11 9.64 22.65 4.38
CA GLY A 11 11.00 22.14 4.55
C GLY A 11 11.17 21.01 5.57
N ARG A 12 10.16 20.69 6.39
CA ARG A 12 10.19 19.61 7.39
C ARG A 12 9.56 18.30 6.90
N GLN A 13 9.20 18.21 5.61
CA GLN A 13 8.61 17.00 5.02
C GLN A 13 9.32 16.58 3.73
N PRO A 14 10.60 16.17 3.80
CA PRO A 14 11.33 15.63 2.66
C PRO A 14 10.58 14.48 1.98
N LYS A 15 10.68 14.44 0.65
CA LYS A 15 10.12 13.38 -0.19
C LYS A 15 11.13 12.27 -0.39
N PHE A 16 10.67 11.04 -0.28
CA PHE A 16 11.44 9.84 -0.55
C PHE A 16 10.71 8.97 -1.58
N ARG A 17 11.50 8.25 -2.38
CA ARG A 17 11.02 7.16 -3.22
C ARG A 17 11.07 5.88 -2.40
N VAL A 18 9.96 5.15 -2.35
CA VAL A 18 9.87 3.84 -1.72
C VAL A 18 9.50 2.84 -2.82
N VAL A 19 10.31 1.81 -2.97
CA VAL A 19 10.05 0.69 -3.86
C VAL A 19 9.56 -0.47 -2.98
N ILE A 20 8.39 -1.02 -3.30
CA ILE A 20 7.86 -2.21 -2.65
C ILE A 20 7.80 -3.31 -3.70
N THR A 21 8.39 -4.46 -3.43
CA THR A 21 8.30 -5.63 -4.30
C THR A 21 7.36 -6.63 -3.65
N ILE A 22 6.29 -7.01 -4.36
CA ILE A 22 5.34 -8.03 -3.91
C ILE A 22 5.52 -9.25 -4.82
N HIS A 23 6.13 -10.29 -4.27
CA HIS A 23 6.38 -11.55 -4.98
C HIS A 23 5.07 -12.34 -5.09
N ASP A 24 4.61 -12.87 -3.96
CA ASP A 24 3.47 -13.76 -3.87
C ASP A 24 2.77 -13.69 -2.51
N LEU A 25 1.60 -14.32 -2.46
CA LEU A 25 0.84 -14.60 -1.26
C LEU A 25 0.62 -16.10 -1.19
N LEU A 26 0.93 -16.70 -0.03
CA LEU A 26 0.81 -18.12 0.25
C LEU A 26 -0.24 -18.37 1.34
N ASN A 27 -0.67 -19.63 1.49
CA ASN A 27 -1.62 -20.06 2.51
C ASN A 27 -2.95 -19.29 2.46
N ILE A 28 -3.41 -18.96 1.24
CA ILE A 28 -4.67 -18.22 1.04
C ILE A 28 -5.82 -19.15 1.45
N PRO A 29 -6.61 -18.84 2.50
CA PRO A 29 -7.56 -19.79 3.08
C PRO A 29 -8.63 -20.27 2.09
N LEU A 30 -9.14 -19.36 1.26
CA LEU A 30 -10.09 -19.67 0.22
C LEU A 30 -9.33 -19.85 -1.11
N ASN A 31 -9.34 -21.07 -1.64
CA ASN A 31 -8.59 -21.48 -2.83
C ASN A 31 -9.19 -21.01 -4.17
N SER A 32 -10.13 -20.07 -4.14
CA SER A 32 -10.84 -19.57 -5.31
C SER A 32 -11.04 -18.05 -5.25
N GLY A 33 -11.33 -17.45 -6.40
CA GLY A 33 -11.51 -16.01 -6.55
C GLY A 33 -10.21 -15.26 -6.81
N PHE A 34 -10.19 -14.00 -6.38
CA PHE A 34 -9.09 -13.08 -6.63
C PHE A 34 -8.61 -12.46 -5.33
N VAL A 35 -7.32 -12.13 -5.26
CA VAL A 35 -6.74 -11.37 -4.17
C VAL A 35 -6.07 -10.11 -4.71
N TYR A 36 -5.95 -9.10 -3.87
CA TYR A 36 -5.09 -7.95 -4.12
C TYR A 36 -4.48 -7.46 -2.81
N VAL A 37 -3.33 -6.81 -2.92
CA VAL A 37 -2.63 -6.21 -1.79
C VAL A 37 -2.75 -4.70 -1.92
N ARG A 38 -3.07 -4.00 -0.85
CA ARG A 38 -3.01 -2.54 -0.78
C ARG A 38 -2.02 -2.09 0.27
N TRP A 39 -1.42 -0.93 0.05
CA TRP A 39 -0.54 -0.28 1.01
C TRP A 39 -0.89 1.18 1.21
N HIS A 40 -0.56 1.70 2.38
CA HIS A 40 -0.53 3.13 2.65
C HIS A 40 0.47 3.43 3.77
N VAL A 41 1.02 4.64 3.79
CA VAL A 41 1.74 5.13 4.96
C VAL A 41 0.74 5.62 6.00
N LYS A 42 0.83 5.08 7.22
CA LYS A 42 0.00 5.48 8.36
C LYS A 42 0.11 6.98 8.59
N ASP A 43 -1.02 7.62 8.92
CA ASP A 43 -1.11 9.08 9.13
C ASP A 43 -0.80 9.96 7.92
N SER A 44 -0.45 9.38 6.77
CA SER A 44 -0.27 10.11 5.52
C SER A 44 -1.61 10.37 4.82
N GLY A 45 -1.91 11.65 4.62
CA GLY A 45 -3.06 12.09 3.81
C GLY A 45 -2.82 12.06 2.29
N HIS A 46 -1.57 11.85 1.86
CA HIS A 46 -1.20 11.97 0.46
C HIS A 46 -1.63 10.74 -0.35
N SER A 47 -2.15 10.94 -1.57
CA SER A 47 -2.52 9.85 -2.47
C SER A 47 -1.29 9.11 -3.00
N GLU A 48 -0.19 9.83 -3.23
CA GLU A 48 1.10 9.30 -3.72
C GLU A 48 1.77 8.31 -2.75
N SER A 49 1.35 8.26 -1.49
CA SER A 49 1.87 7.35 -0.46
C SER A 49 1.02 6.09 -0.28
N LYS A 50 0.01 5.88 -1.13
CA LYS A 50 -0.92 4.75 -1.11
C LYS A 50 -0.94 4.07 -2.48
N GLY A 51 -1.28 2.79 -2.50
CA GLY A 51 -1.45 2.05 -3.74
C GLY A 51 -2.02 0.66 -3.53
N ARG A 52 -2.21 -0.05 -4.62
CA ARG A 52 -2.65 -1.45 -4.63
C ARG A 52 -2.09 -2.20 -5.84
N THR A 53 -2.00 -3.51 -5.71
CA THR A 53 -1.79 -4.40 -6.85
C THR A 53 -3.07 -4.54 -7.67
N HIS A 54 -2.92 -5.04 -8.89
CA HIS A 54 -4.03 -5.58 -9.65
C HIS A 54 -4.58 -6.84 -8.98
N ASN A 55 -5.80 -7.24 -9.32
CA ASN A 55 -6.38 -8.49 -8.84
C ASN A 55 -5.62 -9.68 -9.45
N ALA A 56 -5.09 -10.57 -8.62
CA ALA A 56 -4.47 -11.81 -9.06
C ALA A 56 -5.34 -13.01 -8.67
N VAL A 57 -5.41 -14.01 -9.55
CA VAL A 57 -6.18 -15.23 -9.33
C VAL A 57 -5.54 -16.04 -8.21
N VAL A 58 -6.36 -16.65 -7.36
CA VAL A 58 -5.90 -17.65 -6.39
C VAL A 58 -5.85 -19.02 -7.07
N LYS A 59 -4.68 -19.65 -7.07
CA LYS A 59 -4.47 -21.02 -7.57
C LYS A 59 -3.60 -21.78 -6.58
N ASP A 60 -4.02 -22.98 -6.20
CA ASP A 60 -3.26 -23.86 -5.28
C ASP A 60 -2.84 -23.14 -3.99
N TYR A 61 -3.79 -22.40 -3.37
CA TYR A 61 -3.58 -21.61 -2.14
C TYR A 61 -2.53 -20.50 -2.26
N ARG A 62 -2.18 -20.12 -3.50
CA ARG A 62 -1.16 -19.11 -3.83
C ARG A 62 -1.68 -18.08 -4.83
N SER A 63 -1.10 -16.89 -4.78
CA SER A 63 -1.25 -15.88 -5.84
C SER A 63 0.08 -15.14 -6.04
N VAL A 64 0.40 -14.77 -7.27
CA VAL A 64 1.71 -14.23 -7.66
C VAL A 64 1.51 -12.93 -8.44
N TRP A 65 2.27 -11.89 -8.09
CA TRP A 65 2.32 -10.64 -8.85
C TRP A 65 3.69 -10.38 -9.48
N ASN A 66 4.78 -10.65 -8.75
CA ASN A 66 6.15 -10.31 -9.15
C ASN A 66 6.27 -8.88 -9.69
N VAL A 67 5.68 -7.93 -8.96
CA VAL A 67 5.62 -6.53 -9.39
C VAL A 67 6.39 -5.64 -8.41
N ASP A 68 7.19 -4.75 -8.98
CA ASP A 68 7.76 -3.61 -8.27
C ASP A 68 6.79 -2.44 -8.36
N VAL A 69 6.45 -1.88 -7.20
CA VAL A 69 5.57 -0.71 -7.12
C VAL A 69 6.34 0.46 -6.52
N ASP A 70 6.28 1.58 -7.23
CA ASP A 70 6.86 2.84 -6.81
C ASP A 70 5.83 3.66 -6.04
N SER A 71 6.21 4.09 -4.84
CA SER A 71 5.43 4.98 -3.99
C SER A 71 6.27 6.19 -3.58
N LYS A 72 5.63 7.35 -3.43
CA LYS A 72 6.31 8.56 -2.96
C LYS A 72 5.78 8.89 -1.57
N VAL A 73 6.70 8.98 -0.61
CA VAL A 73 6.34 9.23 0.78
C VAL A 73 6.98 10.53 1.24
N ARG A 74 6.24 11.29 2.03
CA ARG A 74 6.74 12.47 2.72
C ARG A 74 6.89 12.11 4.19
N MET A 75 8.11 12.20 4.70
CA MET A 75 8.40 11.87 6.09
C MET A 75 8.66 13.14 6.87
N MET A 76 8.17 13.21 8.11
CA MET A 76 8.40 14.38 8.95
C MET A 76 9.83 14.37 9.49
N VAL A 77 10.43 15.56 9.56
CA VAL A 77 11.70 15.79 10.24
C VAL A 77 11.40 16.50 11.55
N ASP A 78 11.93 15.97 12.65
CA ASP A 78 11.78 16.54 13.98
C ASP A 78 12.59 17.84 14.14
N LYS A 79 12.48 18.47 15.32
CA LYS A 79 13.20 19.72 15.62
C LYS A 79 14.72 19.55 15.67
N ASN A 80 15.22 18.34 15.82
CA ASN A 80 16.64 18.00 15.90
C ASN A 80 17.21 17.61 14.52
N GLY A 81 16.39 17.60 13.47
CA GLY A 81 16.81 17.22 12.12
C GLY A 81 16.70 15.72 11.84
N ASN A 82 16.14 14.92 12.75
CA ASN A 82 15.98 13.48 12.55
C ASN A 82 14.67 13.17 11.82
N LEU A 83 14.69 12.13 10.98
CA LEU A 83 13.47 11.59 10.40
C LEU A 83 12.61 10.95 11.50
N GLN A 84 11.34 11.32 11.54
CA GLN A 84 10.35 10.66 12.39
C GLN A 84 9.94 9.32 11.79
N GLU A 85 9.63 8.38 12.66
CA GLU A 85 9.12 7.07 12.28
C GLU A 85 7.82 7.20 11.46
N SER A 86 7.67 6.32 10.47
CA SER A 86 6.43 6.16 9.72
C SER A 86 6.21 4.69 9.39
N LEU A 87 4.97 4.25 9.56
CA LEU A 87 4.61 2.85 9.36
C LEU A 87 3.95 2.67 7.98
N VAL A 88 4.44 1.72 7.20
CA VAL A 88 3.75 1.26 6.00
C VAL A 88 2.78 0.16 6.41
N VAL A 89 1.49 0.38 6.16
CA VAL A 89 0.44 -0.58 6.45
C VAL A 89 0.10 -1.33 5.16
N VAL A 90 0.39 -2.62 5.14
CA VAL A 90 0.09 -3.53 4.03
C VAL A 90 -1.10 -4.40 4.42
N GLN A 91 -2.08 -4.51 3.53
CA GLN A 91 -3.30 -5.26 3.78
C GLN A 91 -3.66 -6.11 2.56
N VAL A 92 -4.08 -7.34 2.84
CA VAL A 92 -4.51 -8.31 1.84
C VAL A 92 -6.04 -8.35 1.80
N PHE A 93 -6.60 -8.32 0.60
CA PHE A 93 -8.02 -8.41 0.35
C PHE A 93 -8.30 -9.58 -0.57
N GLN A 94 -9.36 -10.33 -0.26
CA GLN A 94 -9.90 -11.35 -1.13
C GLN A 94 -11.27 -10.91 -1.65
N VAL A 95 -11.44 -11.04 -2.95
CA VAL A 95 -12.69 -10.79 -3.66
C VAL A 95 -13.18 -12.15 -4.15
N GLY A 96 -14.40 -12.53 -3.75
CA GLY A 96 -15.04 -13.73 -4.27
C GLY A 96 -15.16 -13.67 -5.80
N MET A 97 -15.44 -14.81 -6.44
CA MET A 97 -15.83 -14.81 -7.85
C MET A 97 -17.05 -13.90 -8.03
N GLN A 98 -16.86 -12.76 -8.68
CA GLN A 98 -17.95 -11.88 -9.07
C GLN A 98 -18.79 -12.67 -10.08
N TRP A 99 -19.89 -13.26 -9.61
CA TRP A 99 -20.95 -13.74 -10.48
C TRP A 99 -21.52 -12.52 -11.21
N GLY A 100 -21.64 -12.65 -12.53
CA GLY A 100 -21.82 -11.56 -13.49
C GLY A 100 -22.68 -10.39 -13.02
N ASN A 101 -22.08 -9.19 -13.07
CA ASN A 101 -22.84 -8.00 -13.42
C ASN A 101 -22.53 -7.72 -14.89
N GLY A 102 -23.54 -7.98 -15.72
CA GLY A 102 -23.54 -7.71 -17.14
C GLY A 102 -23.34 -6.23 -17.45
N CYS A 103 -22.96 -5.99 -18.70
CA CYS A 103 -23.17 -4.73 -19.39
C CYS A 103 -24.62 -4.26 -19.27
#